data_AF-A0AAT9HHN8-F1
#
_entry.id   AF-A0AAT9HHN8-F1
#
_cell.length_a   1.000
_cell.length_b   1.000
_cell.length_c   1.000
_cell.angle_alpha   90.00
_cell.angle_beta   90.00
_cell.angle_gamma   90.00
#
_symmetry.space_group_name_H-M   'P 1'
#
loop_
_entity.id
_entity.type
_entity.pdbx_description
1 polymer ?
#
loop_
_entity_poly.entity_id
_entity_poly.type
_entity_poly.pdbx_seq_one_letter_code
_entity_poly.pdbx_strand_id
1 'polypeptide(L)'
;MQSSHAAARVSARFDDPNLVGYGGLAPVVRLAERCALPALVDEHVRLPASKDGTGAFPAAKLMSLVGGMVAGADSIDDMDRLRHGGLPRLFSGVRAPSTLGSFLRSFSHGHVKQLHAVARRFLPRLAAHTPLLPGADQVAYVDIDDTIRRTYGYAKQEPATDTARSRASTR
;
A
#
# COMPACT_ATOMS: atom_id res chain seq x y z
N MET A 1 0.20 -1.72 -51.39
CA MET A 1 0.25 -2.61 -50.21
C MET A 1 0.51 -1.74 -48.99
N GLN A 2 -0.53 -1.39 -48.23
CA GLN A 2 -0.41 -0.59 -47.00
C GLN A 2 -0.01 -1.53 -45.86
N SER A 3 1.10 -1.23 -45.19
CA SER A 3 1.53 -1.92 -43.97
C SER A 3 0.91 -1.19 -42.77
N SER A 4 -0.12 -1.78 -42.18
CA SER A 4 -0.69 -1.38 -40.89
C SER A 4 0.02 -2.15 -39.77
N HIS A 5 1.14 -1.62 -39.28
CA HIS A 5 1.71 -2.04 -38.01
C HIS A 5 1.57 -0.91 -37.01
N ALA A 6 0.53 -0.98 -36.17
CA ALA A 6 0.55 -0.27 -34.89
C ALA A 6 1.76 -0.78 -34.11
N ALA A 7 2.55 0.12 -33.52
CA ALA A 7 3.75 -0.23 -32.76
C ALA A 7 3.43 -1.39 -31.81
N ALA A 8 3.98 -2.56 -32.11
CA ALA A 8 3.82 -3.75 -31.29
C ALA A 8 4.28 -3.40 -29.88
N ARG A 9 3.50 -3.80 -28.87
CA ARG A 9 3.86 -3.66 -27.43
C ARG A 9 5.31 -4.10 -27.23
N VAL A 10 6.20 -3.13 -27.07
CA VAL A 10 7.58 -3.40 -26.63
C VAL A 10 7.51 -3.62 -25.13
N SER A 11 7.78 -4.85 -24.68
CA SER A 11 7.97 -5.14 -23.25
C SER A 11 9.44 -5.29 -22.95
N ALA A 12 10.00 -4.38 -22.15
CA ALA A 12 11.31 -4.57 -21.55
C ALA A 12 11.15 -5.44 -20.29
N ARG A 13 11.91 -6.54 -20.22
CA ARG A 13 11.97 -7.41 -19.04
C ARG A 13 13.38 -7.34 -18.48
N PHE A 14 13.50 -6.99 -17.21
CA PHE A 14 14.75 -7.06 -16.47
C PHE A 14 14.81 -8.41 -15.76
N ASP A 15 15.51 -9.37 -16.35
CA ASP A 15 15.62 -10.77 -15.88
C ASP A 15 17.04 -11.18 -15.48
N ASP A 16 18.00 -10.25 -15.49
CA ASP A 16 19.34 -10.48 -14.96
C ASP A 16 19.25 -10.89 -13.47
N PRO A 17 19.73 -12.10 -13.10
CA PRO A 17 19.62 -12.62 -11.74
C PRO A 17 20.46 -11.85 -10.72
N ASN A 18 21.36 -10.97 -11.15
CA ASN A 18 22.19 -10.12 -10.30
C ASN A 18 21.65 -8.69 -10.19
N LEU A 19 20.72 -8.27 -11.05
CA LEU A 19 20.15 -6.94 -11.02
C LEU A 19 19.01 -6.83 -9.99
N VAL A 20 19.11 -5.87 -9.08
CA VAL A 20 18.04 -5.54 -8.13
C VAL A 20 17.32 -4.27 -8.58
N GLY A 21 16.22 -4.43 -9.32
CA GLY A 21 15.46 -3.29 -9.86
C GLY A 21 14.80 -2.40 -8.81
N TYR A 22 14.54 -2.92 -7.60
CA TYR A 22 13.88 -2.21 -6.51
C TYR A 22 14.72 -2.23 -5.23
N GLY A 23 16.02 -1.96 -5.34
CA GLY A 23 16.95 -2.00 -4.20
C GLY A 23 16.56 -1.08 -3.04
N GLY A 24 15.92 0.06 -3.35
CA GLY A 24 15.36 0.98 -2.35
C GLY A 24 14.26 0.38 -1.48
N LEU A 25 13.69 -0.78 -1.86
CA LEU A 25 12.73 -1.48 -1.02
C LEU A 25 13.35 -2.07 0.25
N ALA A 26 14.66 -2.39 0.23
CA ALA A 26 15.35 -2.96 1.38
C ALA A 26 15.29 -2.05 2.62
N PRO A 27 15.69 -0.76 2.57
CA PRO A 27 15.55 0.13 3.73
C PRO A 27 14.09 0.37 4.14
N VAL A 28 13.12 0.35 3.20
CA VAL A 28 11.70 0.50 3.50
C VAL A 28 11.15 -0.70 4.28
N VAL A 29 11.47 -1.92 3.85
CA VAL A 29 11.08 -3.15 4.56
C VAL A 29 11.73 -3.19 5.94
N ARG A 30 13.00 -2.81 6.05
CA ARG A 30 13.68 -2.71 7.36
C ARG A 30 13.05 -1.68 8.28
N LEU A 31 12.59 -0.54 7.75
CA LEU A 31 11.83 0.44 8.54
C LEU A 31 10.51 -0.15 9.02
N ALA A 32 9.75 -0.82 8.15
CA ALA A 32 8.48 -1.47 8.53
C ALA A 32 8.67 -2.54 9.60
N GLU A 33 9.74 -3.35 9.51
CA GLU A 33 10.12 -4.33 10.53
C GLU A 33 10.50 -3.68 11.86
N ARG A 34 11.31 -2.61 11.85
CA ARG A 34 11.67 -1.85 13.06
C ARG A 34 10.45 -1.24 13.75
N CYS A 35 9.50 -0.76 12.96
CA CYS A 35 8.22 -0.25 13.44
C CYS A 35 7.20 -1.37 13.74
N ALA A 36 7.64 -2.64 13.68
CA ALA A 36 6.91 -3.85 14.04
C ALA A 36 5.59 -4.07 13.27
N LEU A 37 5.55 -3.68 11.99
CA LEU A 37 4.40 -3.95 11.11
C LEU A 37 4.06 -5.44 11.02
N PRO A 38 5.01 -6.37 10.78
CA PRO A 38 4.70 -7.79 10.69
C PRO A 38 4.04 -8.33 11.97
N ALA A 39 4.58 -7.94 13.13
CA ALA A 39 4.04 -8.36 14.42
C ALA A 39 2.61 -7.81 14.67
N LEU A 40 2.35 -6.54 14.31
CA LEU A 40 0.99 -5.98 14.40
C LEU A 40 0.00 -6.73 13.51
N VAL A 41 0.43 -7.14 12.32
CA VAL A 41 -0.40 -7.93 11.42
C VAL A 41 -0.68 -9.31 12.02
N ASP A 42 0.35 -10.01 12.49
CA ASP A 42 0.19 -11.33 13.12
C ASP A 42 -0.58 -11.26 14.44
N GLU A 43 -0.68 -10.11 15.10
CA GLU A 43 -1.51 -9.93 16.30
C GLU A 43 -2.98 -9.65 15.95
N HIS A 44 -3.24 -8.81 14.95
CA HIS A 44 -4.58 -8.21 14.76
C HIS A 44 -5.33 -8.69 13.51
N VAL A 45 -4.64 -9.29 12.54
CA VAL A 45 -5.27 -9.79 11.32
C VAL A 45 -5.56 -11.27 11.51
N ARG A 46 -6.84 -11.63 11.51
CA ARG A 46 -7.32 -12.99 11.71
C ARG A 46 -8.23 -13.36 10.57
N LEU A 47 -7.76 -14.30 9.75
CA LEU A 47 -8.56 -14.95 8.73
C LEU A 47 -8.86 -16.38 9.20
N PRO A 48 -10.06 -16.90 8.91
CA PRO A 48 -10.36 -18.31 9.17
C PRO A 48 -9.39 -19.20 8.41
N ALA A 49 -9.00 -20.31 9.04
CA ALA A 49 -8.21 -21.33 8.38
C ALA A 49 -8.98 -21.86 7.17
N SER A 50 -8.33 -21.84 6.00
CA SER A 50 -8.88 -22.36 4.75
C SER A 50 -8.00 -23.49 4.25
N LYS A 51 -8.59 -24.53 3.63
CA LYS A 51 -7.83 -25.63 3.02
C LYS A 51 -6.78 -25.16 2.02
N ASP A 52 -7.06 -24.05 1.33
CA ASP A 52 -6.17 -23.49 0.30
C ASP A 52 -5.05 -22.59 0.86
N GLY A 53 -4.88 -22.53 2.19
CA GLY A 53 -3.85 -21.72 2.84
C GLY A 53 -4.04 -20.20 2.71
N THR A 54 -5.20 -19.75 2.24
CA THR A 54 -5.56 -18.34 2.07
C THR A 54 -5.43 -17.53 3.37
N GLY A 55 -5.82 -18.09 4.52
CA GLY A 55 -5.66 -17.43 5.82
C GLY A 55 -4.25 -17.49 6.44
N ALA A 56 -3.35 -18.31 5.91
CA ALA A 56 -2.03 -18.53 6.49
C ALA A 56 -1.05 -17.38 6.20
N PHE A 57 -0.10 -17.14 7.10
CA PHE A 57 0.97 -16.14 6.96
C PHE A 57 0.49 -14.74 6.55
N PRO A 58 -0.47 -14.13 7.28
CA PRO A 58 -1.02 -12.83 6.91
C PRO A 58 0.06 -11.74 6.88
N ALA A 59 1.04 -11.75 7.80
CA ALA A 59 2.15 -10.79 7.77
C ALA A 59 2.96 -10.86 6.47
N ALA A 60 3.34 -12.06 6.01
CA ALA A 60 4.10 -12.20 4.77
C ALA A 60 3.33 -11.70 3.54
N LYS A 61 2.02 -11.96 3.49
CA LYS A 61 1.13 -11.51 2.40
C LYS A 61 0.95 -10.00 2.43
N LEU A 62 0.72 -9.40 3.60
CA LEU A 62 0.62 -7.95 3.76
C LEU A 62 1.93 -7.22 3.47
N MET A 63 3.06 -7.75 3.95
CA MET A 63 4.38 -7.19 3.63
C MET A 63 4.68 -7.28 2.13
N SER A 64 4.26 -8.35 1.46
CA SER A 64 4.34 -8.43 -0.01
C SER A 64 3.51 -7.34 -0.66
N LEU A 65 2.24 -7.18 -0.29
CA LEU A 65 1.35 -6.14 -0.83
C LEU A 65 1.90 -4.73 -0.63
N VAL A 66 2.30 -4.38 0.59
CA VAL A 66 2.90 -3.08 0.90
C VAL A 66 4.18 -2.87 0.11
N GLY A 67 5.05 -3.89 0.04
CA GLY A 67 6.28 -3.80 -0.74
C GLY A 67 6.04 -3.61 -2.23
N GLY A 68 5.01 -4.26 -2.79
CA GLY A 68 4.61 -4.08 -4.19
C GLY A 68 4.08 -2.69 -4.45
N MET A 69 3.20 -2.17 -3.59
CA MET A 69 2.68 -0.80 -3.71
C MET A 69 3.80 0.23 -3.63
N VAL A 70 4.78 0.06 -2.75
CA VAL A 70 5.98 0.92 -2.68
C VAL A 70 6.83 0.81 -3.96
N ALA A 71 6.92 -0.39 -4.54
CA ALA A 71 7.56 -0.64 -5.83
C ALA A 71 6.68 -0.20 -7.02
N GLY A 72 5.56 0.49 -6.78
CA GLY A 72 4.66 1.04 -7.80
C GLY A 72 3.68 0.04 -8.43
N ALA A 73 3.37 -1.08 -7.77
CA ALA A 73 2.37 -2.02 -8.24
C ALA A 73 0.98 -1.39 -8.10
N ASP A 74 0.23 -1.33 -9.20
CA ASP A 74 -1.15 -0.84 -9.23
C ASP A 74 -2.18 -1.96 -9.43
N SER A 75 -1.71 -3.14 -9.83
CA SER A 75 -2.49 -4.35 -10.04
C SER A 75 -1.94 -5.55 -9.28
N ILE A 76 -2.71 -6.65 -9.21
CA ILE A 76 -2.21 -7.89 -8.59
C ILE A 76 -1.16 -8.57 -9.46
N ASP A 77 -1.28 -8.47 -10.78
CA ASP A 77 -0.32 -9.05 -11.72
C ASP A 77 1.06 -8.39 -11.59
N ASP A 78 1.06 -7.09 -11.26
CA ASP A 78 2.29 -6.34 -11.00
C ASP A 78 3.12 -6.86 -9.83
N MET A 79 2.54 -7.62 -8.92
CA MET A 79 3.22 -8.13 -7.73
C MET A 79 4.39 -9.07 -8.08
N ASP A 80 4.40 -9.64 -9.30
CA ASP A 80 5.54 -10.45 -9.78
C ASP A 80 6.84 -9.66 -9.88
N ARG A 81 6.78 -8.31 -9.92
CA ARG A 81 7.97 -7.45 -9.84
C ARG A 81 8.81 -7.70 -8.60
N LEU A 82 8.21 -8.12 -7.49
CA LEU A 82 8.91 -8.46 -6.25
C LEU A 82 9.70 -9.79 -6.33
N ARG A 83 9.50 -10.55 -7.41
CA ARG A 83 10.05 -11.89 -7.63
C ARG A 83 11.02 -11.92 -8.82
N HIS A 84 11.31 -10.77 -9.44
CA HIS A 84 12.20 -10.65 -10.60
C HIS A 84 13.65 -10.30 -10.23
N GLY A 85 14.57 -10.68 -11.11
CA GLY A 85 16.01 -10.41 -10.97
C GLY A 85 16.59 -10.92 -9.65
N GLY A 86 17.43 -10.10 -9.02
CA GLY A 86 18.09 -10.40 -7.75
C GLY A 86 17.24 -10.20 -6.50
N LEU A 87 15.97 -9.76 -6.59
CA LEU A 87 15.11 -9.53 -5.42
C LEU A 87 14.90 -10.75 -4.52
N PRO A 88 14.77 -12.00 -5.03
CA PRO A 88 14.68 -13.18 -4.18
C PRO A 88 15.90 -13.41 -3.27
N ARG A 89 17.05 -12.80 -3.56
CA ARG A 89 18.23 -12.82 -2.67
C ARG A 89 18.07 -11.89 -1.46
N LEU A 90 17.25 -10.84 -1.60
CA LEU A 90 16.98 -9.86 -0.54
C LEU A 90 15.74 -10.21 0.28
N PHE A 91 14.73 -10.81 -0.35
CA PHE A 91 13.43 -11.06 0.26
C PHE A 91 12.97 -12.51 0.03
N SER A 92 12.90 -13.29 1.11
CA SER A 92 12.44 -14.69 1.09
C SER A 92 10.93 -14.84 1.35
N GLY A 93 10.28 -13.82 1.89
CA GLY A 93 8.86 -13.86 2.30
C GLY A 93 7.84 -13.50 1.23
N VAL A 94 8.28 -13.16 0.00
CA VAL A 94 7.41 -12.67 -1.08
C VAL A 94 6.45 -13.76 -1.54
N ARG A 95 5.17 -13.41 -1.72
CA ARG A 95 4.14 -14.34 -2.22
C ARG A 95 3.77 -14.06 -3.66
N ALA A 96 3.38 -15.12 -4.38
CA ALA A 96 2.95 -15.03 -5.77
C ALA A 96 1.66 -14.21 -5.91
N PRO A 97 1.44 -13.51 -7.05
CA PRO A 97 0.22 -12.77 -7.36
C PRO A 97 -1.06 -13.55 -7.07
N SER A 98 -1.13 -14.82 -7.48
CA SER A 98 -2.31 -15.68 -7.26
C SER A 98 -2.60 -15.91 -5.78
N THR A 99 -1.56 -16.12 -4.96
CA THR A 99 -1.66 -16.25 -3.50
C THR A 99 -2.17 -14.98 -2.85
N LEU A 100 -1.67 -13.82 -3.29
CA LEU A 100 -2.08 -12.51 -2.80
C LEU A 100 -3.52 -12.18 -3.23
N GLY A 101 -3.90 -12.50 -4.46
CA GLY A 101 -5.25 -12.34 -4.96
C GLY A 101 -6.26 -13.19 -4.17
N SER A 102 -5.94 -14.45 -3.87
CA SER A 102 -6.81 -15.29 -3.04
C SER A 102 -6.93 -14.75 -1.61
N PHE A 103 -5.83 -14.24 -1.04
CA PHE A 103 -5.85 -13.59 0.27
C PHE A 103 -6.78 -12.38 0.29
N LEU A 104 -6.67 -11.48 -0.69
CA LEU A 104 -7.53 -10.30 -0.78
C LEU A 104 -9.00 -10.65 -1.03
N ARG A 105 -9.28 -11.65 -1.87
CA ARG A 105 -10.65 -12.13 -2.12
C ARG A 105 -11.33 -12.71 -0.88
N SER A 106 -10.58 -13.15 0.11
CA SER A 106 -11.14 -13.65 1.37
C SER A 106 -11.53 -12.54 2.36
N PHE A 107 -11.20 -11.28 2.07
CA PHE A 107 -11.51 -10.18 2.96
C PHE A 107 -12.99 -9.82 2.94
N SER A 108 -13.61 -9.90 4.11
CA SER A 108 -14.84 -9.18 4.44
C SER A 108 -14.56 -7.79 5.02
N HIS A 109 -15.60 -6.98 5.21
CA HIS A 109 -15.53 -5.68 5.89
C HIS A 109 -14.85 -5.75 7.28
N GLY A 110 -15.01 -6.85 8.01
CA GLY A 110 -14.34 -7.07 9.30
C GLY A 110 -12.81 -7.10 9.18
N HIS A 111 -12.28 -7.67 8.10
CA HIS A 111 -10.84 -7.71 7.85
C HIS A 111 -10.30 -6.32 7.48
N VAL A 112 -11.07 -5.53 6.73
CA VAL A 112 -10.72 -4.12 6.47
C VAL A 112 -10.62 -3.33 7.78
N LYS A 113 -11.52 -3.57 8.73
CA LYS A 113 -11.45 -2.98 10.08
C LYS A 113 -10.21 -3.46 10.87
N GLN A 114 -9.84 -4.74 10.76
CA GLN A 114 -8.59 -5.25 11.36
C GLN A 114 -7.36 -4.56 10.76
N LEU A 115 -7.31 -4.38 9.43
CA LEU A 115 -6.23 -3.64 8.77
C LEU A 115 -6.17 -2.18 9.22
N HIS A 116 -7.32 -1.53 9.37
CA HIS A 116 -7.37 -0.18 9.91
C HIS A 116 -6.84 -0.13 11.35
N ALA A 117 -7.14 -1.14 12.17
CA ALA A 117 -6.59 -1.27 13.51
C ALA A 117 -5.07 -1.45 13.52
N VAL A 118 -4.50 -2.17 12.55
CA VAL A 118 -3.05 -2.26 12.31
C VAL A 118 -2.49 -0.90 11.93
N ALA A 119 -3.08 -0.22 10.94
CA ALA A 119 -2.62 1.09 10.46
C ALA A 119 -2.59 2.13 11.59
N ARG A 120 -3.64 2.20 12.42
CA ARG A 120 -3.69 3.10 13.59
C ARG A 120 -2.61 2.85 14.62
N ARG A 121 -2.15 1.60 14.78
CA ARG A 121 -1.05 1.24 15.70
C ARG A 121 0.32 1.41 15.06
N PHE A 122 0.41 1.19 13.75
CA PHE A 122 1.64 1.32 13.00
C PHE A 122 2.06 2.78 12.84
N LEU A 123 1.12 3.69 12.55
CA LEU A 123 1.40 5.11 12.32
C LEU A 123 2.20 5.80 13.47
N PRO A 124 1.81 5.70 14.75
CA PRO A 124 2.61 6.29 15.83
C PRO A 124 3.99 5.63 15.99
N ARG A 125 4.10 4.31 15.73
CA ARG A 125 5.40 3.62 15.73
C ARG A 125 6.29 4.12 14.60
N LEU A 126 5.73 4.36 13.42
CA LEU A 126 6.44 4.95 12.30
C LEU A 126 6.91 6.36 12.64
N ALA A 127 6.01 7.22 13.11
CA ALA A 127 6.33 8.60 13.51
C ALA A 127 7.45 8.67 14.57
N ALA A 128 7.49 7.74 15.53
CA ALA A 128 8.58 7.67 16.51
C ALA A 128 9.95 7.32 15.90
N HIS A 129 9.98 6.64 14.75
CA HIS A 129 11.21 6.23 14.05
C HIS A 129 11.58 7.15 12.88
N THR A 130 10.68 8.06 12.49
CA THR A 130 10.87 9.03 11.42
C THR A 130 10.54 10.42 11.97
N PRO A 131 11.52 11.27 12.30
CA PRO A 131 11.28 12.61 12.81
C PRO A 131 10.75 13.51 11.69
N LEU A 132 9.50 13.26 11.29
CA LEU A 132 8.83 13.93 10.17
C LEU A 132 8.41 15.36 10.51
N LEU A 133 8.31 15.68 11.81
CA LEU A 133 7.88 16.97 12.33
C LEU A 133 8.91 17.51 13.35
N PRO A 134 10.08 17.99 12.89
CA PRO A 134 11.05 18.61 13.79
C PRO A 134 10.42 19.81 14.52
N GLY A 135 10.55 19.84 15.86
CA GLY A 135 10.00 20.92 16.70
C GLY A 135 8.52 20.77 17.07
N ALA A 136 7.86 19.66 16.70
CA ALA A 136 6.47 19.39 17.09
C ALA A 136 6.27 19.23 18.61
N ASP A 137 7.34 18.96 19.35
CA ASP A 137 7.39 18.98 20.81
C ASP A 137 7.23 20.38 21.41
N GLN A 138 7.48 21.44 20.62
CA GLN A 138 7.30 22.83 21.03
C GLN A 138 5.95 23.38 20.55
N VAL A 139 5.72 23.36 19.23
CA VAL A 139 4.49 23.82 18.57
C VAL A 139 4.27 23.01 17.30
N ALA A 140 3.04 22.53 17.10
CA ALA A 140 2.61 21.93 15.85
C ALA A 140 1.29 22.59 15.40
N TYR A 141 1.25 23.05 14.15
CA TYR A 141 0.01 23.50 13.52
C TYR A 141 -0.64 22.30 12.84
N VAL A 142 -1.83 21.93 13.31
CA VAL A 142 -2.62 20.83 12.75
C VAL A 142 -3.78 21.45 11.99
N ASP A 143 -3.75 21.32 10.68
CA ASP A 143 -4.87 21.71 9.83
C ASP A 143 -5.92 20.59 9.83
N ILE A 144 -7.12 20.90 10.28
CA ILE A 144 -8.25 19.96 10.36
C ILE A 144 -9.36 20.49 9.47
N ASP A 145 -9.20 20.27 8.17
CA ASP A 145 -10.22 20.60 7.19
C ASP A 145 -11.12 19.38 6.93
N ASP A 146 -12.32 19.37 7.52
CA ASP A 146 -13.40 18.46 7.11
C ASP A 146 -14.55 19.31 6.56
N THR A 147 -14.71 19.35 5.23
CA THR A 147 -15.82 20.08 4.59
C THR A 147 -16.92 19.10 4.21
N ILE A 148 -17.80 18.79 5.16
CA ILE A 148 -19.06 18.09 4.87
C ILE A 148 -20.10 19.14 4.46
N ARG A 149 -20.35 19.28 3.16
CA ARG A 149 -21.39 20.17 2.63
C ARG A 149 -22.65 19.37 2.29
N ARG A 150 -23.80 19.75 2.83
CA ARG A 150 -25.09 19.16 2.44
C ARG A 150 -25.41 19.52 1.00
N THR A 151 -25.55 18.53 0.13
CA THR A 151 -26.08 18.69 -1.23
C THR A 151 -27.57 18.36 -1.25
N TYR A 152 -28.39 19.23 -1.85
CA TYR A 152 -29.83 18.99 -2.04
C TYR A 152 -30.15 18.82 -3.53
N GLY A 153 -30.96 17.81 -3.87
CA GLY A 153 -31.47 17.56 -5.20
C GLY A 153 -31.96 16.12 -5.37
N TYR A 154 -33.16 15.93 -5.93
CA TYR A 154 -33.82 14.62 -6.07
C TYR A 154 -33.07 13.59 -6.96
N ALA A 155 -32.00 14.01 -7.64
CA ALA A 155 -31.19 13.17 -8.54
C ALA A 155 -29.76 12.88 -8.04
N LYS A 156 -29.39 13.31 -6.82
CA LYS A 156 -28.04 13.07 -6.27
C LYS A 156 -28.12 12.11 -5.08
N GLN A 157 -27.50 10.94 -5.22
CA GLN A 157 -27.43 9.94 -4.16
C GLN A 157 -26.21 10.05 -3.23
N GLU A 158 -25.27 10.99 -3.44
CA GLU A 158 -24.13 11.22 -2.53
C GLU A 158 -23.66 12.69 -2.56
N PRO A 159 -23.07 13.24 -1.47
CA PRO A 159 -22.55 14.60 -1.43
C PRO A 159 -21.28 14.77 -2.27
N ALA A 160 -21.23 15.86 -3.05
CA ALA A 160 -20.11 16.19 -3.92
C ALA A 160 -19.11 17.13 -3.22
N THR A 161 -17.82 16.79 -3.27
CA THR A 161 -16.69 17.60 -2.80
C THR A 161 -16.21 18.53 -3.93
N ASP A 162 -16.20 19.85 -3.69
CA ASP A 162 -15.72 20.86 -4.63
C ASP A 162 -14.74 21.80 -3.91
N THR A 163 -13.51 21.90 -4.41
CA THR A 163 -12.41 22.69 -3.86
C THR A 163 -12.42 24.11 -4.44
N ALA A 164 -12.64 25.14 -3.60
CA ALA A 164 -12.52 26.54 -4.01
C ALA A 164 -11.41 27.27 -3.24
N ARG A 165 -10.39 27.74 -3.98
CA ARG A 165 -9.37 28.70 -3.53
C ARG A 165 -10.00 30.08 -3.33
N SER A 166 -9.75 30.75 -2.20
CA SER A 166 -10.01 32.19 -2.07
C SER A 166 -8.74 32.96 -1.70
N ARG A 167 -8.52 34.07 -2.41
CA ARG A 167 -7.44 35.05 -2.20
C ARG A 167 -7.84 35.94 -1.01
N ALA A 168 -6.93 36.13 -0.06
CA ALA A 168 -7.10 37.09 1.01
C ALA A 168 -6.89 38.52 0.49
N SER A 169 -7.91 39.38 0.64
CA SER A 169 -7.80 40.83 0.51
C SER A 169 -7.48 41.39 1.90
N THR A 170 -6.32 42.02 2.05
CA THR A 170 -5.97 42.80 3.23
C THR A 170 -6.52 44.22 3.09
N ARG A 171 -6.96 44.80 4.21
CA ARG A 171 -7.29 46.23 4.32
C ARG A 171 -6.07 47.10 4.02
#